data_AF-A0A1S2CSM9-F1
#
_entry.id   AF-A0A1S2CSM9-F1
#
_cell.length_a   1.000
_cell.length_b   1.000
_cell.length_c   1.000
_cell.angle_alpha   90.00
_cell.angle_beta   90.00
_cell.angle_gamma   90.00
#
_symmetry.space_group_name_H-M   'P 1'
#
loop_
_entity.id
_entity.type
_entity.pdbx_description
1 polymer ?
#
loop_
_entity_poly.entity_id
_entity_poly.type
_entity_poly.pdbx_seq_one_letter_code
_entity_poly.pdbx_strand_id
1 'polypeptide(L)'
;MKKMTQVEMETEVMKFLTGIEMKQHSQSPEIEFFGREPISRDISCFLQIRFSLIYLIAKSKFMSGINVEDIEQEAKVIASVKPHTGISEDRMINLMRLLISVSKNIQDNIFNEWHSNPELAPQGPFLSLDTLRLLIVDSDKEMLTYFSNAVFSKFDLMSFILDFHFSHSHLESTFCKDIKVAIFEILKERREQESNCNTSALLYF
;
A
#
# COMPACT_ATOMS: atom_id res chain seq x y z
N MET A 1 2.17 -36.26 8.63
CA MET A 1 1.47 -35.38 7.66
C MET A 1 2.52 -34.72 6.77
N LYS A 2 2.44 -34.86 5.44
CA LYS A 2 3.30 -34.09 4.53
C LYS A 2 2.96 -32.60 4.70
N LYS A 3 3.96 -31.74 4.88
CA LYS A 3 3.78 -30.30 4.84
C LYS A 3 3.45 -29.91 3.40
N MET A 4 2.25 -29.39 3.21
CA MET A 4 1.82 -28.81 1.95
C MET A 4 2.60 -27.52 1.71
N THR A 5 3.17 -27.37 0.52
CA THR A 5 3.82 -26.14 0.11
C THR A 5 2.78 -25.03 -0.05
N GLN A 6 3.22 -23.77 0.01
CA GLN A 6 2.32 -22.62 -0.12
C GLN A 6 1.53 -22.66 -1.44
N VAL A 7 2.19 -23.06 -2.54
CA VAL A 7 1.57 -23.19 -3.87
C VAL A 7 0.48 -24.27 -3.88
N GLU A 8 0.72 -25.41 -3.22
CA GLU A 8 -0.27 -26.48 -3.12
C GLU A 8 -1.48 -26.06 -2.29
N MET A 9 -1.26 -25.29 -1.21
CA MET A 9 -2.32 -24.74 -0.38
C MET A 9 -3.18 -23.74 -1.16
N GLU A 10 -2.55 -22.83 -1.90
CA GLU A 10 -3.24 -21.84 -2.74
C GLU A 10 -4.04 -22.51 -3.86
N THR A 11 -3.49 -23.57 -4.45
CA THR A 11 -4.16 -24.36 -5.50
C THR A 11 -5.39 -25.11 -4.94
N GLU A 12 -5.28 -25.70 -3.75
CA GLU A 12 -6.40 -26.39 -3.10
C GLU A 12 -7.51 -25.42 -2.70
N VAL A 13 -7.15 -24.24 -2.17
CA VAL A 13 -8.12 -23.18 -1.85
C VAL A 13 -8.83 -22.72 -3.13
N MET A 14 -8.11 -22.58 -4.25
CA MET A 14 -8.70 -22.21 -5.54
C MET A 14 -9.68 -23.25 -6.08
N LYS A 15 -9.32 -24.55 -6.01
CA LYS A 15 -10.23 -25.64 -6.40
C LYS A 15 -11.50 -25.65 -5.55
N PHE A 16 -11.34 -25.43 -4.24
CA PHE A 16 -12.46 -25.39 -3.31
C PHE A 16 -13.42 -24.23 -3.58
N LEU A 17 -12.89 -23.04 -3.90
CA LEU A 17 -13.71 -21.84 -4.09
C LEU A 17 -14.39 -21.76 -5.47
N THR A 18 -13.78 -22.33 -6.51
CA THR A 18 -14.25 -22.16 -7.90
C THR A 18 -14.97 -23.39 -8.47
N GLY A 19 -14.75 -24.57 -7.90
CA GLY A 19 -15.34 -25.82 -8.39
C GLY A 19 -14.83 -26.30 -9.77
N ILE A 20 -13.75 -25.71 -10.29
CA ILE A 20 -13.20 -26.03 -11.61
C ILE A 20 -11.87 -26.79 -11.48
N GLU A 21 -11.81 -27.99 -12.05
CA GLU A 21 -10.54 -28.72 -12.24
C GLU A 21 -9.74 -28.05 -13.38
N MET A 22 -8.74 -27.24 -13.05
CA MET A 22 -7.81 -26.74 -14.06
C MET A 22 -6.86 -27.84 -14.53
N LYS A 23 -7.00 -28.23 -15.80
CA LYS A 23 -5.94 -28.93 -16.52
C LYS A 23 -4.73 -28.00 -16.62
N GLN A 24 -3.59 -28.47 -16.12
CA GLN A 24 -2.29 -27.82 -16.30
C GLN A 24 -2.02 -27.62 -17.79
N HIS A 25 -2.11 -26.40 -18.29
CA HIS A 25 -1.47 -26.01 -19.55
C HIS A 25 -0.45 -24.93 -19.23
N SER A 26 0.81 -25.38 -19.28
CA SER A 26 2.00 -24.55 -19.38
C SER A 26 1.97 -23.81 -20.71
N GLN A 27 1.75 -22.50 -20.68
CA GLN A 27 2.23 -21.54 -21.67
C GLN A 27 2.02 -20.14 -21.09
N SER A 28 3.11 -19.41 -20.88
CA SER A 28 3.04 -17.96 -20.66
C SER A 28 2.72 -17.32 -22.02
N PRO A 29 1.49 -16.81 -22.17
CA PRO A 29 1.30 -15.40 -22.48
C PRO A 29 0.17 -14.84 -21.60
N GLU A 30 0.34 -13.62 -21.09
CA GLU A 30 -0.75 -12.80 -20.51
C GLU A 30 -1.80 -13.59 -19.73
N ILE A 31 -1.40 -14.09 -18.57
CA ILE A 31 -2.36 -14.66 -17.64
C ILE A 31 -3.26 -13.49 -17.17
N GLU A 32 -4.43 -13.33 -17.80
CA GLU A 32 -5.61 -12.64 -17.28
C GLU A 32 -6.14 -13.35 -16.01
N PHE A 33 -5.26 -13.70 -15.07
CA PHE A 33 -5.65 -14.14 -13.75
C PHE A 33 -5.63 -12.92 -12.86
N PHE A 34 -6.77 -12.71 -12.22
CA PHE A 34 -7.10 -11.58 -11.37
C PHE A 34 -7.36 -10.31 -12.19
N GLY A 35 -8.61 -10.21 -12.65
CA GLY A 35 -9.22 -8.93 -12.95
C GLY A 35 -8.94 -8.00 -11.78
N ARG A 36 -8.15 -6.96 -12.04
CA ARG A 36 -7.75 -5.97 -11.03
C ARG A 36 -9.01 -5.36 -10.46
N GLU A 37 -9.45 -5.83 -9.30
CA GLU A 37 -10.54 -5.17 -8.57
C GLU A 37 -10.22 -3.68 -8.52
N PRO A 38 -11.17 -2.79 -8.82
CA PRO A 38 -10.92 -1.35 -8.88
C PRO A 38 -10.18 -0.83 -7.63
N ILE A 39 -10.51 -1.40 -6.47
CA ILE A 39 -9.87 -1.14 -5.18
C ILE A 39 -8.36 -1.44 -5.21
N SER A 40 -7.99 -2.66 -5.59
CA SER A 40 -6.61 -3.13 -5.65
C SER A 40 -5.80 -2.31 -6.64
N ARG A 41 -6.37 -2.00 -7.80
CA ARG A 41 -5.74 -1.15 -8.82
C ARG A 41 -5.45 0.24 -8.28
N ASP A 42 -6.45 0.88 -7.70
CA ASP A 42 -6.37 2.29 -7.30
C ASP A 42 -5.41 2.45 -6.11
N ILE A 43 -5.45 1.53 -5.14
CA ILE A 43 -4.48 1.48 -4.03
C ILE A 43 -3.07 1.22 -4.54
N SER A 44 -2.89 0.28 -5.46
CA SER A 44 -1.57 -0.01 -6.03
C SER A 44 -1.01 1.20 -6.75
N CYS A 45 -1.86 1.99 -7.42
CA CYS A 45 -1.45 3.24 -8.06
C CYS A 45 -0.91 4.25 -7.05
N PHE A 46 -1.64 4.50 -5.94
CA PHE A 46 -1.18 5.39 -4.88
C PHE A 46 0.16 4.94 -4.28
N LEU A 47 0.28 3.65 -3.95
CA LEU A 47 1.51 3.11 -3.37
C LEU A 47 2.69 3.15 -4.35
N GLN A 48 2.45 2.85 -5.63
CA GLN A 48 3.48 2.92 -6.66
C GLN A 48 4.00 4.35 -6.88
N ILE A 49 3.11 5.33 -6.96
CA ILE A 49 3.48 6.75 -7.04
C ILE A 49 4.30 7.12 -5.81
N ARG A 50 3.81 6.78 -4.62
CA ARG A 50 4.48 7.08 -3.36
C ARG A 50 5.88 6.48 -3.28
N PHE A 51 6.06 5.19 -3.59
CA PHE A 51 7.37 4.55 -3.54
C PHE A 51 8.32 5.05 -4.64
N SER A 52 7.80 5.47 -5.79
CA SER A 52 8.61 6.15 -6.82
C SER A 52 9.15 7.48 -6.30
N LEU A 53 8.34 8.25 -5.56
CA LEU A 53 8.79 9.48 -4.89
C LEU A 53 9.84 9.19 -3.80
N ILE A 54 9.71 8.07 -3.07
CA ILE A 54 10.73 7.64 -2.09
C ILE A 54 12.10 7.40 -2.75
N TYR A 55 12.13 6.78 -3.93
CA TYR A 55 13.39 6.64 -4.68
C TYR A 55 14.01 8.01 -5.02
N LEU A 56 13.19 8.97 -5.44
CA LEU A 56 13.67 10.33 -5.74
C LEU A 56 14.16 11.05 -4.47
N ILE A 57 13.51 10.83 -3.32
CA ILE A 57 13.97 11.34 -2.02
C ILE A 57 15.29 10.69 -1.62
N ALA A 58 15.44 9.37 -1.78
CA ALA A 58 16.72 8.70 -1.58
C ALA A 58 17.82 9.37 -2.41
N LYS A 59 17.59 9.56 -3.72
CA LYS A 59 18.54 10.23 -4.61
C LYS A 59 18.91 11.62 -4.09
N SER A 60 17.91 12.43 -3.77
CA SER A 60 18.10 13.81 -3.31
C SER A 60 18.87 13.88 -2.00
N LYS A 61 18.55 13.01 -1.03
CA LYS A 61 19.26 12.89 0.25
C LYS A 61 20.69 12.42 0.08
N PHE A 62 20.91 11.36 -0.69
CA PHE A 62 22.24 10.79 -0.96
C PHE A 62 23.17 11.83 -1.59
N MET A 63 22.70 12.50 -2.65
CA MET A 63 23.46 13.56 -3.34
C MET A 63 23.75 14.76 -2.45
N SER A 64 22.91 15.02 -1.44
CA SER A 64 23.06 16.15 -0.50
C SER A 64 23.79 15.76 0.79
N GLY A 65 24.21 14.49 0.96
CA GLY A 65 24.82 14.00 2.20
C GLY A 65 23.88 14.01 3.41
N ILE A 66 22.57 13.89 3.18
CA ILE A 66 21.53 13.88 4.23
C ILE A 66 21.19 12.43 4.60
N ASN A 67 21.04 12.17 5.89
CA ASN A 67 20.68 10.84 6.40
C ASN A 67 19.23 10.45 6.06
N VAL A 68 18.99 9.14 6.00
CA VAL A 68 17.64 8.58 5.78
C VAL A 68 16.69 8.96 6.92
N GLU A 69 17.15 8.89 8.16
CA GLU A 69 16.38 9.26 9.33
C GLU A 69 16.16 10.79 9.40
N ASP A 70 14.90 11.19 9.59
CA ASP A 70 14.49 12.60 9.69
C ASP A 70 13.27 12.71 10.61
N ILE A 71 13.54 12.63 11.92
CA ILE A 71 12.52 12.57 12.97
C ILE A 71 11.58 13.79 12.91
N GLU A 72 12.11 14.97 12.61
CA GLU A 72 11.31 16.19 12.51
C GLU A 72 10.32 16.11 11.34
N GLN A 73 10.77 15.62 10.18
CA GLN A 73 9.89 15.43 9.04
C GLN A 73 8.85 14.32 9.29
N GLU A 74 9.24 13.22 9.94
CA GLU A 74 8.31 12.15 10.31
C GLU A 74 7.19 12.68 11.22
N ALA A 75 7.55 13.47 12.24
CA ALA A 75 6.58 14.11 13.12
C ALA A 75 5.65 15.07 12.36
N LYS A 76 6.18 15.85 11.40
CA LYS A 76 5.37 16.74 10.55
C LYS A 76 4.38 15.96 9.69
N VAL A 77 4.77 14.83 9.11
CA VAL A 77 3.86 13.98 8.32
C VAL A 77 2.73 13.46 9.19
N ILE A 78 3.02 12.93 10.37
CA ILE A 78 2.00 12.44 11.30
C ILE A 78 1.07 13.58 11.77
N ALA A 79 1.62 14.74 12.12
CA ALA A 79 0.84 15.90 12.55
C ALA A 79 -0.02 16.52 11.43
N SER A 80 0.31 16.23 10.16
CA SER A 80 -0.45 16.70 9.00
C SER A 80 -1.67 15.85 8.67
N VAL A 81 -1.78 14.65 9.26
CA VAL A 81 -2.95 13.78 9.11
C VAL A 81 -4.14 14.46 9.75
N LYS A 82 -5.15 14.77 8.94
CA LYS A 82 -6.40 15.37 9.42
C LYS A 82 -7.48 14.31 9.53
N PRO A 83 -8.42 14.45 10.47
CA PRO A 83 -9.63 13.64 10.50
C PRO A 83 -10.34 13.74 9.16
N HIS A 84 -10.76 12.61 8.61
CA HIS A 84 -11.66 12.54 7.48
C HIS A 84 -12.98 11.93 7.94
N THR A 85 -14.08 12.34 7.33
CA THR A 85 -15.40 11.77 7.58
C THR A 85 -15.40 10.28 7.30
N GLY A 86 -15.93 9.48 8.23
CA GLY A 86 -16.12 8.05 8.02
C GLY A 86 -15.01 7.14 8.56
N ILE A 87 -13.88 7.69 9.01
CA ILE A 87 -12.68 6.92 9.36
C ILE A 87 -11.97 7.56 10.56
N SER A 88 -11.51 6.75 11.50
CA SER A 88 -10.79 7.22 12.68
C SER A 88 -9.39 7.75 12.35
N GLU A 89 -9.00 8.85 13.00
CA GLU A 89 -7.69 9.47 12.87
C GLU A 89 -6.56 8.50 13.24
N ASP A 90 -6.75 7.71 14.31
CA ASP A 90 -5.79 6.70 14.76
C ASP A 90 -5.45 5.67 13.67
N ARG A 91 -6.44 5.24 12.88
CA ARG A 91 -6.22 4.29 11.78
C ARG A 91 -5.42 4.90 10.64
N MET A 92 -5.71 6.16 10.30
CA MET A 92 -4.93 6.89 9.29
C MET A 92 -3.49 7.10 9.76
N ILE A 93 -3.29 7.54 11.01
CA ILE A 93 -1.97 7.72 11.62
C ILE A 93 -1.19 6.39 11.60
N ASN A 94 -1.85 5.28 11.93
CA ASN A 94 -1.23 3.96 11.88
C ASN A 94 -0.74 3.60 10.47
N LEU A 95 -1.56 3.82 9.44
CA LEU A 95 -1.14 3.62 8.05
C LEU A 95 0.05 4.53 7.70
N MET A 96 0.00 5.81 8.06
CA MET A 96 1.09 6.75 7.80
C MET A 96 2.41 6.33 8.45
N ARG A 97 2.37 5.83 9.70
CA ARG A 97 3.55 5.29 10.38
C ARG A 97 4.14 4.09 9.65
N LEU A 98 3.29 3.18 9.17
CA LEU A 98 3.74 2.02 8.38
C LEU A 98 4.41 2.46 7.07
N LEU A 99 3.80 3.41 6.36
CA LEU A 99 4.34 3.93 5.10
C LEU A 99 5.67 4.68 5.31
N ILE A 100 5.83 5.42 6.42
CA ILE A 100 7.11 6.01 6.81
C ILE A 100 8.17 4.93 7.06
N SER A 101 7.84 3.88 7.83
CA SER A 101 8.77 2.77 8.11
C SER A 101 9.23 2.07 6.83
N VAL A 102 8.30 1.79 5.92
CA VAL A 102 8.63 1.23 4.59
C VAL A 102 9.52 2.17 3.79
N SER A 103 9.22 3.47 3.82
CA SER A 103 10.02 4.48 3.12
C SER A 103 11.45 4.50 3.60
N LYS A 104 11.68 4.37 4.91
CA LYS A 104 13.03 4.28 5.49
C LYS A 104 13.74 3.03 5.05
N ASN A 105 13.09 1.87 5.16
CA ASN A 105 13.66 0.60 4.73
C ASN A 105 14.07 0.62 3.25
N ILE A 106 13.22 1.15 2.37
CA ILE A 106 13.54 1.33 0.94
C ILE A 106 14.75 2.24 0.77
N GLN A 107 14.79 3.40 1.43
CA GLN A 107 15.92 4.33 1.35
C GLN A 107 17.22 3.71 1.88
N ASP A 108 17.17 3.00 3.01
CA ASP A 108 18.33 2.33 3.61
C ASP A 108 18.91 1.27 2.66
N ASN A 109 18.04 0.46 2.04
CA ASN A 109 18.46 -0.54 1.06
C ASN A 109 19.12 0.10 -0.16
N ILE A 110 18.53 1.18 -0.69
CA ILE A 110 19.08 1.94 -1.82
C ILE A 110 20.41 2.60 -1.45
N PHE A 111 20.52 3.19 -0.25
CA PHE A 111 21.75 3.79 0.23
C PHE A 111 22.84 2.72 0.34
N ASN A 112 22.55 1.57 0.94
CA ASN A 112 23.50 0.48 1.05
C ASN A 112 23.98 -0.01 -0.33
N GLU A 113 23.07 -0.09 -1.31
CA GLU A 113 23.40 -0.43 -2.70
C GLU A 113 24.35 0.59 -3.32
N TRP A 114 24.06 1.88 -3.22
CA TRP A 114 24.88 2.96 -3.79
C TRP A 114 26.24 3.13 -3.11
N HIS A 115 26.32 2.91 -1.79
CA HIS A 115 27.60 2.90 -1.07
C HIS A 115 28.45 1.70 -1.47
N SER A 116 27.84 0.53 -1.65
CA SER A 116 28.55 -0.71 -2.02
C SER A 116 28.96 -0.73 -3.49
N ASN A 117 28.19 -0.07 -4.35
CA ASN A 117 28.40 0.00 -5.80
C ASN A 117 28.36 1.46 -6.27
N PRO A 118 29.46 2.22 -6.14
CA PRO A 118 29.51 3.63 -6.51
C PRO A 118 29.19 3.90 -7.98
N GLU A 119 29.35 2.91 -8.87
CA GLU A 119 28.99 3.01 -10.29
C GLU A 119 27.48 3.09 -10.51
N LEU A 120 26.68 2.55 -9.59
CA LEU A 120 25.21 2.63 -9.59
C LEU A 120 24.69 3.87 -8.86
N ALA A 121 25.57 4.58 -8.14
CA ALA A 121 25.18 5.77 -7.41
C ALA A 121 24.63 6.83 -8.36
N PRO A 122 23.55 7.52 -7.98
CA PRO A 122 22.86 8.43 -8.86
C PRO A 122 23.77 9.60 -9.21
N GLN A 123 23.70 10.05 -10.47
CA GLN A 123 24.39 11.26 -10.92
C GLN A 123 23.40 12.25 -11.56
N GLY A 124 23.90 13.46 -11.81
CA GLY A 124 23.15 14.51 -12.52
C GLY A 124 22.10 15.23 -11.66
N PRO A 125 21.20 15.99 -12.29
CA PRO A 125 20.23 16.82 -11.58
C PRO A 125 19.25 15.97 -10.77
N PHE A 126 18.76 16.57 -9.69
CA PHE A 126 17.75 16.00 -8.80
C PHE A 126 16.78 17.08 -8.32
N LEU A 127 15.58 16.66 -7.93
CA LEU A 127 14.55 17.55 -7.38
C LEU A 127 14.88 17.90 -5.93
N SER A 128 14.53 19.13 -5.53
CA SER A 128 14.69 19.57 -4.15
C SER A 128 13.89 18.69 -3.18
N LEU A 129 14.42 18.45 -1.98
CA LEU A 129 13.73 17.65 -0.96
C LEU A 129 12.36 18.23 -0.60
N ASP A 130 12.24 19.56 -0.55
CA ASP A 130 10.98 20.21 -0.20
C ASP A 130 9.91 19.99 -1.28
N THR A 131 10.28 20.04 -2.56
CA THR A 131 9.37 19.68 -3.66
C THR A 131 8.90 18.22 -3.53
N LEU A 132 9.83 17.30 -3.29
CA LEU A 132 9.50 15.88 -3.18
C LEU A 132 8.61 15.58 -1.96
N ARG A 133 8.87 16.25 -0.82
CA ARG A 133 8.05 16.14 0.40
C ARG A 133 6.62 16.62 0.14
N LEU A 134 6.43 17.73 -0.58
CA LEU A 134 5.09 18.21 -0.95
C LEU A 134 4.34 17.20 -1.80
N LEU A 135 5.00 16.62 -2.81
CA LEU A 135 4.38 15.61 -3.68
C LEU A 135 3.93 14.36 -2.91
N ILE A 136 4.72 13.93 -1.90
CA ILE A 136 4.30 12.82 -1.03
C ILE A 136 3.11 13.19 -0.18
N VAL A 137 3.11 14.38 0.44
CA VAL A 137 1.99 14.84 1.26
C VAL A 137 0.70 14.93 0.43
N ASP A 138 0.78 15.43 -0.81
CA ASP A 138 -0.37 15.50 -1.71
C ASP A 138 -0.86 14.10 -2.10
N SER A 139 0.06 13.18 -2.45
CA SER A 139 -0.28 11.78 -2.77
C SER A 139 -0.91 11.05 -1.58
N ASP A 140 -0.37 11.23 -0.37
CA ASP A 140 -0.91 10.65 0.86
C ASP A 140 -2.31 11.20 1.16
N LYS A 141 -2.52 12.50 0.96
CA LYS A 141 -3.83 13.16 1.14
C LYS A 141 -4.87 12.63 0.14
N GLU A 142 -4.50 12.47 -1.13
CA GLU A 142 -5.40 11.92 -2.15
C GLU A 142 -5.82 10.48 -1.82
N MET A 143 -4.87 9.65 -1.39
CA MET A 143 -5.15 8.28 -0.97
C MET A 143 -6.09 8.22 0.24
N LEU A 144 -5.82 9.02 1.28
CA LEU A 144 -6.70 9.07 2.47
C LEU A 144 -8.09 9.63 2.14
N THR A 145 -8.17 10.60 1.23
CA THR A 145 -9.44 11.14 0.72
C THR A 145 -10.22 10.07 -0.04
N TYR A 146 -9.54 9.28 -0.88
CA TYR A 146 -10.14 8.15 -1.59
C TYR A 146 -10.73 7.13 -0.61
N PHE A 147 -9.98 6.73 0.43
CA PHE A 147 -10.49 5.82 1.45
C PHE A 147 -11.73 6.35 2.18
N SER A 148 -11.75 7.65 2.45
CA SER A 148 -12.85 8.30 3.17
C SER A 148 -14.13 8.41 2.35
N ASN A 149 -13.99 8.52 1.03
CA ASN A 149 -15.13 8.70 0.13
C ASN A 149 -15.65 7.37 -0.43
N ALA A 150 -14.79 6.36 -0.53
CA ALA A 150 -15.16 5.10 -1.13
C ALA A 150 -15.83 4.16 -0.12
N VAL A 151 -17.00 3.65 -0.47
CA VAL A 151 -17.70 2.61 0.28
C VAL A 151 -17.69 1.33 -0.55
N PHE A 152 -17.11 0.28 0.01
CA PHE A 152 -16.96 -1.00 -0.67
C PHE A 152 -17.84 -2.08 -0.07
N SER A 153 -18.25 -3.03 -0.90
CA SER A 153 -18.98 -4.19 -0.45
C SER A 153 -18.08 -5.12 0.36
N LYS A 154 -18.66 -6.05 1.13
CA LYS A 154 -17.87 -7.05 1.86
C LYS A 154 -17.07 -7.94 0.88
N PHE A 155 -17.63 -8.20 -0.30
CA PHE A 155 -16.97 -8.98 -1.34
C PHE A 155 -15.72 -8.26 -1.84
N ASP A 156 -15.84 -6.98 -2.19
CA ASP A 156 -14.73 -6.20 -2.74
C ASP A 156 -13.56 -6.09 -1.74
N LEU A 157 -13.86 -5.92 -0.45
CA LEU A 157 -12.83 -5.89 0.61
C LEU A 157 -12.10 -7.23 0.76
N MET A 158 -12.80 -8.35 0.56
CA MET A 158 -12.18 -9.68 0.60
C MET A 158 -11.30 -9.92 -0.63
N SER A 159 -11.77 -9.52 -1.82
CA SER A 159 -10.98 -9.59 -3.05
C SER A 159 -9.71 -8.75 -2.97
N PHE A 160 -9.80 -7.55 -2.38
CA PHE A 160 -8.63 -6.71 -2.09
C PHE A 160 -7.54 -7.42 -1.29
N ILE A 161 -7.91 -8.16 -0.23
CA ILE A 161 -6.91 -8.87 0.61
C ILE A 161 -6.12 -9.91 -0.19
N LEU A 162 -6.78 -10.56 -1.15
CA LEU A 162 -6.18 -11.59 -2.00
C LEU A 162 -5.26 -10.95 -3.04
N ASP A 163 -5.76 -9.94 -3.75
CA ASP A 163 -5.04 -9.26 -4.84
C ASP A 163 -3.84 -8.43 -4.39
N PHE A 164 -3.93 -7.80 -3.21
CA PHE A 164 -2.90 -6.88 -2.73
C PHE A 164 -1.55 -7.57 -2.57
N HIS A 165 -1.54 -8.82 -2.11
CA HIS A 165 -0.32 -9.58 -1.90
C HIS A 165 0.46 -9.82 -3.21
N PHE A 166 -0.26 -10.17 -4.29
CA PHE A 166 0.35 -10.40 -5.59
C PHE A 166 0.87 -9.10 -6.21
N SER A 167 0.13 -8.00 -6.05
CA SER A 167 0.47 -6.69 -6.62
C SER A 167 1.69 -6.03 -5.96
N HIS A 168 2.02 -6.42 -4.72
CA HIS A 168 3.09 -5.82 -3.92
C HIS A 168 4.11 -6.84 -3.41
N SER A 169 4.34 -7.91 -4.18
CA SER A 169 5.31 -8.96 -3.86
C SER A 169 6.77 -8.48 -3.80
N HIS A 170 7.06 -7.30 -4.35
CA HIS A 170 8.37 -6.64 -4.29
C HIS A 170 8.66 -5.99 -2.92
N LEU A 171 7.65 -5.80 -2.08
CA LEU A 171 7.85 -5.35 -0.70
C LEU A 171 8.25 -6.52 0.19
N GLU A 172 8.98 -6.24 1.26
CA GLU A 172 9.20 -7.24 2.30
C GLU A 172 7.86 -7.78 2.82
N SER A 173 7.77 -9.11 3.00
CA SER A 173 6.53 -9.80 3.33
C SER A 173 5.80 -9.21 4.54
N THR A 174 6.55 -8.81 5.58
CA THR A 174 6.01 -8.18 6.79
C THR A 174 5.35 -6.84 6.47
N PHE A 175 6.03 -5.96 5.75
CA PHE A 175 5.48 -4.65 5.35
C PHE A 175 4.27 -4.79 4.44
N CYS A 176 4.32 -5.71 3.47
CA CYS A 176 3.20 -5.99 2.57
C CYS A 176 1.96 -6.42 3.38
N LYS A 177 2.13 -7.31 4.36
CA LYS A 177 1.06 -7.75 5.26
C LYS A 177 0.51 -6.61 6.10
N ASP A 178 1.37 -5.82 6.73
CA ASP A 178 0.95 -4.79 7.69
C ASP A 178 0.23 -3.62 7.00
N ILE A 179 0.73 -3.17 5.85
CA ILE A 179 0.06 -2.15 5.02
C ILE A 179 -1.32 -2.67 4.59
N LYS A 180 -1.38 -3.92 4.09
CA LYS A 180 -2.63 -4.53 3.64
C LYS A 180 -3.68 -4.54 4.75
N VAL A 181 -3.31 -4.97 5.95
CA VAL A 181 -4.21 -5.01 7.11
C VAL A 181 -4.64 -3.61 7.52
N ALA A 182 -3.72 -2.64 7.55
CA ALA A 182 -4.06 -1.27 7.89
C ALA A 182 -5.06 -0.65 6.92
N ILE A 183 -4.88 -0.83 5.61
CA ILE A 183 -5.81 -0.34 4.60
C ILE A 183 -7.16 -1.06 4.69
N PHE A 184 -7.18 -2.38 4.87
CA PHE A 184 -8.42 -3.14 5.03
C PHE A 184 -9.24 -2.62 6.22
N GLU A 185 -8.62 -2.37 7.36
CA GLU A 185 -9.30 -1.89 8.56
C GLU A 185 -9.91 -0.49 8.37
N ILE A 186 -9.20 0.39 7.66
CA ILE A 186 -9.68 1.72 7.26
C ILE A 186 -10.94 1.60 6.39
N LEU A 187 -10.89 0.77 5.33
CA LEU A 187 -12.01 0.59 4.41
C LEU A 187 -13.20 -0.12 5.04
N LYS A 188 -12.94 -1.07 5.95
CA LYS A 188 -13.96 -1.76 6.74
C LYS A 188 -14.70 -0.79 7.66
N GLU A 189 -13.99 0.07 8.38
CA GLU A 189 -14.60 1.09 9.24
C GLU A 189 -15.54 1.99 8.44
N ARG A 190 -15.09 2.47 7.27
CA ARG A 190 -15.89 3.34 6.40
C ARG A 190 -17.21 2.69 5.99
N ARG A 191 -17.17 1.39 5.65
CA ARG A 191 -18.36 0.60 5.31
C ARG A 191 -19.31 0.44 6.49
N GLU A 192 -18.79 0.17 7.69
CA GLU A 192 -19.60 0.00 8.90
C GLU A 192 -20.32 1.31 9.29
N GLN A 193 -19.64 2.45 9.16
CA GLN A 193 -20.25 3.76 9.41
C GLN A 193 -21.37 4.10 8.42
N GLU A 194 -21.20 3.80 7.13
CA GLU A 194 -22.25 3.99 6.11
C GLU A 194 -23.51 3.16 6.44
N SER A 195 -23.32 1.89 6.82
CA SER A 195 -24.41 0.99 7.20
C SER A 195 -25.21 1.51 8.40
N ASN A 196 -24.51 2.08 9.38
CA ASN A 196 -25.12 2.64 10.59
C ASN A 196 -25.92 3.91 10.27
N CYS A 197 -25.40 4.81 9.43
CA CYS A 197 -26.14 5.98 8.96
C CYS A 197 -27.43 5.59 8.24
N ASN A 198 -27.36 4.62 7.31
CA ASN A 198 -28.54 4.16 6.56
C ASN A 198 -29.60 3.48 7.45
N THR A 199 -29.17 2.73 8.47
CA THR A 199 -30.09 2.09 9.42
C THR A 199 -30.72 3.12 10.36
N SER A 200 -29.96 4.13 10.79
CA SER A 200 -30.50 5.22 11.60
C SER A 200 -31.52 6.07 10.83
N ALA A 201 -31.31 6.34 9.53
CA ALA A 201 -32.28 7.05 8.69
C ALA A 201 -33.61 6.29 8.53
N LEU A 202 -33.58 4.96 8.54
CA LEU A 202 -34.77 4.10 8.47
C LEU A 202 -35.55 4.02 9.79
N LEU A 203 -34.96 4.40 10.93
CA LEU A 203 -35.61 4.40 12.24
C LEU A 203 -36.33 5.73 12.56
N TYR A 204 -36.24 6.73 11.67
CA TYR A 204 -36.91 8.03 11.80
C TYR A 204 -38.10 8.21 10.83
N PHE A 205 -38.54 7.13 10.16
CA PHE A 205 -39.78 7.06 9.38
C PHE A 205 -40.69 5.96 9.93
#